data_AF-A0A951BEG7-F1
#
_entry.id   AF-A0A951BEG7-F1
#
_cell.length_a   1.000
_cell.length_b   1.000
_cell.length_c   1.000
_cell.angle_alpha   90.00
_cell.angle_beta   90.00
_cell.angle_gamma   90.00
#
_symmetry.space_group_name_H-M   'P 1'
#
loop_
_entity.id
_entity.type
_entity.pdbx_description
1 polymer ?
#
loop_
_entity_poly.entity_id
_entity_poly.type
_entity_poly.pdbx_seq_one_letter_code
_entity_poly.pdbx_strand_id
1 'polypeptide(L)'
;MDSDRKRRLITRLAEVVIAHADELTALDAAIGDGDHGHNMKRGFEAVLQETETLSAMALPGLLRAIGMKLLSKVGGASGPLYGTLFMTLGKQMPAAPLRGGIADALQGAVEAVKARGKSDVGQKTMLDVLAPACAAFATGNSLSSVAETARRAAEATVPMRATRGRASFLGERSIG
;
A
#
# COMPACT_ATOMS: atom_id res chain seq x y z
N MET A 1 12.74 4.83 -16.91
CA MET A 1 11.39 4.29 -17.18
C MET A 1 10.61 5.34 -17.96
N ASP A 2 10.11 4.99 -19.14
CA ASP A 2 9.35 5.90 -20.01
C ASP A 2 7.95 6.24 -19.46
N SER A 3 7.31 7.24 -20.06
CA SER A 3 5.99 7.76 -19.65
C SER A 3 4.87 6.74 -19.83
N ASP A 4 4.90 5.95 -20.91
CA ASP A 4 3.85 4.96 -21.17
C ASP A 4 3.86 3.82 -20.15
N ARG A 5 5.05 3.39 -19.72
CA ARG A 5 5.20 2.41 -18.66
C ARG A 5 4.72 2.98 -17.32
N LYS A 6 5.04 4.23 -16.98
CA LYS A 6 4.53 4.90 -15.78
C LYS A 6 2.99 4.98 -15.80
N ARG A 7 2.41 5.40 -16.92
CA ARG A 7 0.96 5.45 -17.16
C ARG A 7 0.30 4.09 -16.94
N ARG A 8 0.79 3.03 -17.60
CA ARG A 8 0.26 1.67 -17.44
C ARG A 8 0.30 1.19 -15.98
N LEU A 9 1.37 1.48 -15.26
CA LEU A 9 1.50 1.11 -13.84
C LEU A 9 0.50 1.87 -12.96
N ILE A 10 0.35 3.19 -13.15
CA ILE A 10 -0.64 4.00 -12.43
C ILE A 10 -2.04 3.48 -12.69
N THR A 11 -2.41 3.34 -13.97
CA THR A 11 -3.74 2.91 -14.39
C THR A 11 -4.05 1.53 -13.84
N ARG A 12 -3.15 0.56 -14.00
CA ARG A 12 -3.40 -0.80 -13.52
C ARG A 12 -3.55 -0.88 -12.01
N LEU A 13 -2.73 -0.15 -11.26
CA LEU A 13 -2.82 -0.12 -9.80
C LEU A 13 -4.18 0.43 -9.35
N ALA A 14 -4.59 1.57 -9.92
CA ALA A 14 -5.84 2.22 -9.55
C ALA A 14 -7.05 1.36 -9.95
N GLU A 15 -7.07 0.82 -11.17
CA GLU A 15 -8.16 -0.05 -11.64
C GLU A 15 -8.36 -1.27 -10.75
N VAL A 16 -7.28 -1.92 -10.31
CA VAL A 16 -7.38 -3.07 -9.39
C VAL A 16 -7.99 -2.65 -8.06
N VAL A 17 -7.51 -1.56 -7.45
CA VAL A 17 -8.05 -1.11 -6.16
C VAL A 17 -9.51 -0.69 -6.26
N ILE A 18 -9.88 -0.02 -7.36
CA ILE A 18 -11.26 0.41 -7.62
C ILE A 18 -12.18 -0.80 -7.85
N ALA A 19 -11.72 -1.81 -8.60
CA ALA A 19 -12.51 -3.02 -8.88
C ALA A 19 -12.80 -3.85 -7.62
N HIS A 20 -11.90 -3.84 -6.64
CA HIS A 20 -12.06 -4.55 -5.37
C HIS A 20 -12.63 -3.68 -4.23
N ALA A 21 -13.12 -2.48 -4.53
CA ALA A 21 -13.60 -1.56 -3.50
C ALA A 21 -14.71 -2.16 -2.62
N ASP A 22 -15.69 -2.84 -3.21
CA ASP A 22 -16.81 -3.41 -2.43
C ASP A 22 -16.36 -4.58 -1.55
N GLU A 23 -15.43 -5.40 -2.03
CA GLU A 23 -14.81 -6.48 -1.26
C GLU A 23 -14.02 -5.93 -0.06
N LEU A 24 -13.18 -4.91 -0.29
CA LEU A 24 -12.40 -4.25 0.75
C LEU A 24 -13.31 -3.58 1.80
N THR A 25 -14.43 -2.98 1.37
CA THR A 25 -15.45 -2.45 2.27
C THR A 25 -16.09 -3.55 3.10
N ALA A 26 -16.43 -4.70 2.51
CA ALA A 26 -17.02 -5.82 3.24
C ALA A 26 -16.07 -6.41 4.30
N LEU A 27 -14.79 -6.57 3.96
CA LEU A 27 -13.75 -7.02 4.91
C LEU A 27 -13.60 -6.03 6.07
N ASP A 28 -13.58 -4.74 5.79
CA ASP A 28 -13.50 -3.71 6.81
C ASP A 28 -14.78 -3.59 7.64
N ALA A 29 -15.95 -3.86 7.07
CA ALA A 29 -17.21 -3.87 7.83
C ALA A 29 -17.27 -5.01 8.86
N ALA A 30 -16.62 -6.15 8.58
CA ALA A 30 -16.57 -7.28 9.50
C ALA A 30 -15.79 -6.95 10.80
N ILE A 31 -14.74 -6.13 10.70
CA ILE A 31 -13.83 -5.83 11.82
C ILE A 31 -13.53 -4.35 12.04
N GLY A 32 -14.33 -3.44 11.48
CA GLY A 32 -14.03 -2.01 11.40
C GLY A 32 -15.30 -1.19 11.19
N ASP A 33 -15.20 -0.08 10.45
CA ASP A 33 -16.32 0.81 10.15
C ASP A 33 -16.85 0.70 8.71
N GLY A 34 -16.28 -0.19 7.90
CA GLY A 34 -16.78 -0.51 6.56
C GLY A 34 -16.58 0.63 5.56
N ASP A 35 -15.50 1.39 5.71
CA ASP A 35 -15.21 2.54 4.84
C ASP A 35 -13.95 2.35 4.00
N HIS A 36 -13.14 1.33 4.27
CA HIS A 36 -11.82 1.17 3.68
C HIS A 36 -11.85 1.17 2.15
N GLY A 37 -12.67 0.30 1.55
CA GLY A 37 -12.78 0.18 0.11
C GLY A 37 -13.24 1.47 -0.57
N HIS A 38 -14.26 2.12 -0.02
CA HIS A 38 -14.74 3.42 -0.50
C HIS A 38 -13.67 4.52 -0.40
N ASN A 39 -12.93 4.57 0.71
CA ASN A 39 -11.84 5.51 0.91
C ASN A 39 -10.69 5.29 -0.09
N MET A 40 -10.31 4.03 -0.32
CA MET A 40 -9.26 3.67 -1.27
C MET A 40 -9.69 3.98 -2.71
N LYS A 41 -10.93 3.65 -3.09
CA LYS A 41 -11.51 4.00 -4.40
C LYS A 41 -11.43 5.49 -4.66
N ARG A 42 -11.92 6.33 -3.74
CA ARG A 42 -11.86 7.79 -3.84
C ARG A 42 -10.42 8.31 -4.03
N GLY A 43 -9.47 7.74 -3.30
CA GLY A 43 -8.05 8.08 -3.44
C GLY A 43 -7.49 7.75 -4.82
N PHE A 44 -7.74 6.55 -5.31
CA PHE A 44 -7.20 6.07 -6.58
C PHE A 44 -7.93 6.63 -7.81
N GLU A 45 -9.20 6.96 -7.73
CA GLU A 45 -9.90 7.77 -8.75
C GLU A 45 -9.25 9.15 -8.90
N ALA A 46 -8.88 9.78 -7.80
CA ALA A 46 -8.18 11.07 -7.83
C ALA A 46 -6.74 10.95 -8.39
N VAL A 47 -6.07 9.80 -8.21
CA VAL A 47 -4.79 9.50 -8.87
C VAL A 47 -4.99 9.30 -10.37
N LEU A 48 -6.04 8.57 -10.79
CA LEU A 48 -6.35 8.33 -12.21
C LEU A 48 -6.58 9.64 -12.97
N GLN A 49 -7.28 10.59 -12.38
CA GLN A 49 -7.52 11.92 -12.97
C GLN A 49 -6.24 12.68 -13.29
N GLU A 50 -5.14 12.39 -12.60
CA GLU A 50 -3.84 13.04 -12.80
C GLU A 50 -2.84 12.18 -13.59
N THR A 51 -3.27 11.06 -14.18
CA THR A 51 -2.37 10.08 -14.82
C THR A 51 -1.45 10.72 -15.85
N GLU A 52 -1.96 11.60 -16.71
CA GLU A 52 -1.15 12.31 -17.71
C GLU A 52 0.01 13.08 -17.05
N THR A 53 -0.35 13.97 -16.12
CA THR A 53 0.58 14.84 -15.39
C THR A 53 1.60 14.03 -14.58
N LEU A 54 1.14 13.00 -13.88
CA LEU A 54 2.00 12.11 -13.08
C LEU A 54 2.97 11.36 -13.99
N SER A 55 2.50 10.79 -15.09
CA SER A 55 3.31 10.00 -16.00
C SER A 55 4.40 10.81 -16.70
N ALA A 56 4.26 12.14 -16.82
CA ALA A 56 5.30 13.02 -17.32
C ALA A 56 6.45 13.24 -16.32
N MET A 57 6.23 13.04 -15.01
CA MET A 57 7.25 13.28 -13.99
C MET A 57 8.35 12.20 -13.97
N ALA A 58 9.50 12.54 -13.39
CA ALA A 58 10.48 11.53 -12.99
C ALA A 58 9.89 10.60 -11.91
N LEU A 59 10.30 9.32 -11.90
CA LEU A 59 9.75 8.30 -10.99
C LEU A 59 9.73 8.73 -9.51
N PRO A 60 10.80 9.32 -8.93
CA PRO A 60 10.77 9.78 -7.55
C PRO A 60 9.73 10.89 -7.30
N GLY A 61 9.51 11.77 -8.28
CA GLY A 61 8.51 12.84 -8.20
C GLY A 61 7.07 12.30 -8.30
N LEU A 62 6.83 11.41 -9.26
CA LEU A 62 5.56 10.70 -9.44
C LEU A 62 5.13 9.99 -8.16
N LEU A 63 6.03 9.25 -7.50
CA LEU A 63 5.72 8.51 -6.29
C LEU A 63 5.33 9.45 -5.13
N ARG A 64 6.06 10.56 -4.95
CA ARG A 64 5.73 11.57 -3.95
C ARG A 64 4.37 12.22 -4.22
N ALA A 65 4.08 12.54 -5.48
CA ALA A 65 2.81 13.14 -5.88
C ALA A 65 1.61 12.19 -5.63
N ILE A 66 1.76 10.90 -5.95
CA ILE A 66 0.76 9.88 -5.59
C ILE A 66 0.55 9.84 -4.07
N GLY A 67 1.63 9.82 -3.28
CA GLY A 67 1.53 9.82 -1.82
C GLY A 67 0.81 11.03 -1.26
N MET A 68 1.09 12.23 -1.77
CA MET A 68 0.36 13.45 -1.39
C MET A 68 -1.13 13.38 -1.78
N LYS A 69 -1.44 12.80 -2.94
CA LYS A 69 -2.82 12.60 -3.37
C LYS A 69 -3.56 11.67 -2.43
N LEU A 70 -2.99 10.51 -2.13
CA LEU A 70 -3.60 9.53 -1.21
C LEU A 70 -3.74 10.11 0.21
N LEU A 71 -2.74 10.84 0.70
CA LEU A 71 -2.81 11.52 2.00
C LEU A 71 -4.00 12.49 2.11
N SER A 72 -4.33 13.18 1.02
CA SER A 72 -5.41 14.19 1.01
C SER A 72 -6.78 13.63 0.60
N LYS A 73 -6.82 12.51 -0.10
CA LYS A 73 -8.05 11.95 -0.70
C LYS A 73 -8.49 10.62 -0.11
N VAL A 74 -7.67 9.93 0.67
CA VAL A 74 -8.07 8.71 1.39
C VAL A 74 -8.36 9.07 2.84
N GLY A 75 -9.53 8.65 3.34
CA GLY A 75 -9.97 8.88 4.71
C GLY A 75 -9.44 7.84 5.70
N GLY A 76 -9.77 8.06 6.98
CA GLY A 76 -9.41 7.12 8.05
C GLY A 76 -7.90 6.96 8.24
N ALA A 77 -7.51 5.85 8.85
CA ALA A 77 -6.09 5.54 9.12
C ALA A 77 -5.29 5.27 7.83
N SER A 78 -5.95 4.77 6.79
CA SER A 78 -5.30 4.32 5.56
C SER A 78 -4.65 5.45 4.75
N GLY A 79 -5.24 6.65 4.72
CA GLY A 79 -4.68 7.79 3.99
C GLY A 79 -3.29 8.22 4.48
N PRO A 80 -3.10 8.52 5.77
CA PRO A 80 -1.78 8.82 6.32
C PRO A 80 -0.76 7.69 6.13
N LEU A 81 -1.16 6.43 6.17
CA LEU A 81 -0.26 5.28 6.02
C LEU A 81 0.20 5.09 4.56
N TYR A 82 -0.72 5.01 3.61
CA TYR A 82 -0.37 4.92 2.18
C TYR A 82 0.32 6.19 1.68
N GLY A 83 -0.10 7.36 2.16
CA GLY A 83 0.59 8.62 1.89
C GLY A 83 2.04 8.58 2.37
N THR A 84 2.27 8.14 3.61
CA THR A 84 3.64 7.97 4.15
C THR A 84 4.46 6.96 3.34
N LEU A 85 3.85 5.83 2.96
CA LEU A 85 4.49 4.80 2.13
C LEU A 85 5.01 5.39 0.82
N PHE A 86 4.12 5.99 0.02
CA PHE A 86 4.47 6.51 -1.31
C PHE A 86 5.39 7.73 -1.24
N MET A 87 5.19 8.63 -0.28
CA MET A 87 6.07 9.79 -0.10
C MET A 87 7.49 9.37 0.28
N THR A 88 7.64 8.39 1.17
CA THR A 88 8.96 7.88 1.58
C THR A 88 9.60 7.07 0.48
N LEU A 89 8.83 6.22 -0.20
CA LEU A 89 9.29 5.47 -1.36
C LEU A 89 9.82 6.42 -2.43
N GLY A 90 9.07 7.46 -2.80
CA GLY A 90 9.53 8.49 -3.73
C GLY A 90 10.72 9.29 -3.21
N LYS A 91 10.83 9.50 -1.89
CA LYS A 91 11.99 10.16 -1.27
C LYS A 91 13.28 9.38 -1.48
N GLN A 92 13.22 8.07 -1.30
CA GLN A 92 14.39 7.19 -1.30
C GLN A 92 14.64 6.52 -2.66
N MET A 93 13.67 6.56 -3.58
CA MET A 93 13.79 5.96 -4.90
C MET A 93 14.90 6.66 -5.72
N PRO A 94 15.91 5.91 -6.21
CA PRO A 94 16.88 6.44 -7.16
C PRO A 94 16.22 6.82 -8.50
N ALA A 95 16.82 7.75 -9.25
CA ALA A 95 16.29 8.17 -10.55
C ALA A 95 16.30 7.06 -11.61
N ALA A 96 17.35 6.22 -11.61
CA ALA A 96 17.51 5.04 -12.45
C ALA A 96 17.78 3.82 -11.55
N PRO A 97 16.75 3.26 -10.91
CA PRO A 97 16.95 2.34 -9.80
C PRO A 97 17.25 0.93 -10.32
N LEU A 98 18.38 0.37 -9.85
CA LEU A 98 18.62 -1.07 -9.89
C LEU A 98 17.84 -1.75 -8.77
N ARG A 99 17.69 -3.08 -8.87
CA ARG A 99 16.89 -3.87 -7.91
C ARG A 99 17.23 -3.57 -6.45
N GLY A 100 18.52 -3.51 -6.11
CA GLY A 100 18.98 -3.18 -4.75
C GLY A 100 18.45 -1.84 -4.25
N GLY A 101 18.60 -0.77 -5.05
CA GLY A 101 18.07 0.55 -4.70
C GLY A 101 16.55 0.62 -4.63
N ILE A 102 15.82 -0.21 -5.38
CA ILE A 102 14.37 -0.36 -5.21
C ILE A 102 14.06 -1.04 -3.88
N ALA A 103 14.79 -2.10 -3.53
CA ALA A 103 14.60 -2.84 -2.29
C ALA A 103 14.88 -1.96 -1.06
N ASP A 104 15.96 -1.17 -1.09
CA ASP A 104 16.29 -0.23 -0.01
C ASP A 104 15.19 0.83 0.18
N ALA A 105 14.68 1.38 -0.93
CA ALA A 105 13.60 2.37 -0.89
C ALA A 105 12.26 1.77 -0.42
N LEU A 106 11.96 0.52 -0.79
CA LEU A 106 10.80 -0.21 -0.26
C LEU A 106 10.94 -0.44 1.25
N GLN A 107 12.10 -0.91 1.70
CA GLN A 107 12.35 -1.17 3.11
C GLN A 107 12.18 0.10 3.94
N GLY A 108 12.80 1.22 3.53
CA GLY A 108 12.65 2.47 4.25
C GLY A 108 11.21 3.04 4.21
N ALA A 109 10.45 2.78 3.14
CA ALA A 109 9.04 3.12 3.10
C ALA A 109 8.19 2.27 4.08
N VAL A 110 8.46 0.97 4.20
CA VAL A 110 7.81 0.09 5.19
C VAL A 110 8.12 0.53 6.62
N GLU A 111 9.38 0.85 6.92
CA GLU A 111 9.77 1.38 8.23
C GLU A 111 9.08 2.71 8.55
N ALA A 112 8.88 3.58 7.55
CA ALA A 112 8.15 4.82 7.75
C ALA A 112 6.66 4.59 8.07
N VAL A 113 6.02 3.59 7.44
CA VAL A 113 4.65 3.17 7.78
C VAL A 113 4.60 2.61 9.19
N LYS A 114 5.56 1.76 9.56
CA LYS A 114 5.74 1.21 10.91
C LYS A 114 5.78 2.31 11.96
N ALA A 115 6.66 3.29 11.76
CA ALA A 115 6.79 4.45 12.65
C ALA A 115 5.52 5.30 12.71
N ARG A 116 4.89 5.59 11.55
CA ARG A 116 3.64 6.37 11.47
C ARG A 116 2.50 5.70 12.21
N GLY A 117 2.30 4.40 12.01
CA GLY A 117 1.23 3.63 12.60
C GLY A 117 1.51 3.17 14.03
N LYS A 118 2.75 3.34 14.53
CA LYS A 118 3.26 2.74 15.77
C LYS A 118 2.94 1.24 15.85
N SER A 119 3.00 0.56 14.70
CA SER A 119 2.61 -0.83 14.55
C SER A 119 3.83 -1.69 14.21
N ASP A 120 3.70 -3.01 14.25
CA ASP A 120 4.71 -3.96 13.83
C ASP A 120 4.05 -5.17 13.14
N VAL A 121 4.86 -6.05 12.55
CA VAL A 121 4.42 -7.36 12.06
C VAL A 121 3.85 -8.17 13.24
N GLY A 122 2.80 -8.95 12.97
CA GLY A 122 2.03 -9.75 13.93
C GLY A 122 0.86 -9.00 14.55
N GLN A 123 0.51 -7.81 14.06
CA GLN A 123 -0.53 -6.96 14.67
C GLN A 123 -1.82 -6.85 13.83
N LYS A 124 -1.97 -7.68 12.80
CA LYS A 124 -3.08 -7.72 11.85
C LYS A 124 -3.23 -6.38 11.11
N THR A 125 -2.17 -5.93 10.46
CA THR A 125 -2.15 -4.68 9.68
C THR A 125 -1.51 -4.87 8.30
N MET A 126 -1.49 -3.82 7.48
CA MET A 126 -0.78 -3.85 6.19
C MET A 126 0.72 -4.20 6.30
N LEU A 127 1.34 -4.03 7.48
CA LEU A 127 2.74 -4.39 7.70
C LEU A 127 2.97 -5.90 7.61
N ASP A 128 1.96 -6.71 7.96
CA ASP A 128 1.98 -8.16 7.83
C ASP A 128 2.11 -8.62 6.37
N VAL A 129 1.75 -7.75 5.42
CA VAL A 129 1.88 -7.99 3.97
C VAL A 129 3.10 -7.29 3.39
N LEU A 130 3.28 -6.02 3.72
CA LEU A 130 4.34 -5.18 3.15
C LEU A 130 5.74 -5.70 3.52
N ALA A 131 5.96 -6.11 4.77
CA ALA A 131 7.27 -6.58 5.22
C ALA A 131 7.72 -7.87 4.51
N PRO A 132 6.93 -8.97 4.47
CA PRO A 132 7.36 -10.18 3.75
C PRO A 132 7.45 -9.97 2.24
N ALA A 133 6.58 -9.16 1.64
CA ALA A 133 6.68 -8.83 0.20
C ALA A 133 7.98 -8.05 -0.12
N CYS A 134 8.36 -7.09 0.74
CA CYS A 134 9.61 -6.36 0.63
C CYS A 134 10.82 -7.29 0.74
N ALA A 135 10.83 -8.19 1.74
CA ALA A 135 11.90 -9.17 1.92
C ALA A 135 12.03 -10.15 0.73
N ALA A 136 10.90 -10.64 0.20
CA ALA A 136 10.90 -11.46 -1.01
C ALA A 136 11.47 -10.70 -2.22
N PHE A 137 11.16 -9.39 -2.35
CA PHE A 137 11.75 -8.58 -3.40
C PHE A 137 13.26 -8.37 -3.19
N ALA A 138 13.71 -8.11 -1.97
CA ALA A 138 15.14 -7.90 -1.67
C ALA A 138 15.99 -9.15 -1.98
N THR A 139 15.46 -10.34 -1.77
CA THR A 139 16.15 -11.63 -1.95
C THR A 139 16.23 -12.10 -3.41
N GLY A 140 15.71 -11.33 -4.36
CA GLY A 140 15.86 -11.64 -5.79
C GLY A 140 14.66 -12.35 -6.44
N ASN A 141 13.59 -12.65 -5.69
CA ASN A 141 12.44 -13.39 -6.21
C ASN A 141 11.78 -12.69 -7.42
N SER A 142 11.12 -13.46 -8.29
CA SER A 142 10.34 -12.88 -9.40
C SER A 142 9.19 -12.02 -8.85
N LEU A 143 8.70 -11.05 -9.64
CA LEU A 143 7.54 -10.26 -9.25
C LEU A 143 6.29 -11.13 -9.02
N SER A 144 6.15 -12.25 -9.73
CA SER A 144 5.08 -13.23 -9.49
C SER A 144 5.20 -13.90 -8.13
N SER A 145 6.42 -14.27 -7.72
CA SER A 145 6.68 -14.85 -6.40
C SER A 145 6.48 -13.83 -5.27
N VAL A 146 6.85 -12.56 -5.50
CA VAL A 146 6.57 -11.46 -4.56
C VAL A 146 5.06 -11.25 -4.41
N ALA A 147 4.30 -11.26 -5.50
CA ALA A 147 2.84 -11.13 -5.47
C ALA A 147 2.19 -12.31 -4.72
N GLU A 148 2.64 -13.54 -4.95
CA GLU A 148 2.17 -14.71 -4.22
C GLU A 148 2.51 -14.65 -2.73
N THR A 149 3.69 -14.12 -2.38
CA THR A 149 4.07 -13.88 -0.98
C THR A 149 3.12 -12.88 -0.32
N ALA A 150 2.81 -11.78 -1.00
CA ALA A 150 1.86 -10.78 -0.50
C ALA A 150 0.45 -11.38 -0.30
N ARG A 151 -0.02 -12.20 -1.24
CA ARG A 151 -1.32 -12.88 -1.16
C ARG A 151 -1.40 -13.80 0.06
N ARG A 152 -0.42 -14.70 0.23
CA ARG A 152 -0.35 -15.61 1.38
C ARG A 152 -0.23 -14.85 2.69
N ALA A 153 0.53 -13.75 2.71
CA ALA A 153 0.68 -12.92 3.89
C ALA A 153 -0.63 -12.24 4.28
N ALA A 154 -1.43 -11.79 3.30
CA ALA A 154 -2.75 -11.23 3.55
C ALA A 154 -3.71 -12.30 4.11
N GLU A 155 -3.75 -13.49 3.52
CA GLU A 155 -4.54 -14.63 4.02
C GLU A 155 -4.13 -15.02 5.44
N ALA A 156 -2.83 -15.01 5.76
CA ALA A 156 -2.32 -15.31 7.09
C ALA A 156 -2.77 -14.30 8.17
N THR A 157 -3.30 -13.13 7.79
CA THR A 157 -3.88 -12.19 8.77
C THR A 157 -5.23 -12.64 9.32
N VAL A 158 -5.96 -13.52 8.63
CA VAL A 158 -7.29 -13.99 9.04
C VAL A 158 -7.30 -14.56 10.47
N PRO A 159 -6.45 -15.55 10.84
CA PRO A 159 -6.43 -16.09 12.20
C PRO A 159 -5.78 -15.16 13.25
N MET A 160 -5.25 -14.00 12.86
CA MET A 160 -4.60 -13.08 13.81
C MET A 160 -5.62 -12.28 14.61
N ARG A 161 -5.32 -12.05 15.89
CA ARG A 161 -6.02 -11.06 16.71
C ARG A 161 -5.48 -9.67 16.43
N ALA A 162 -6.34 -8.73 16.06
CA ALA A 162 -5.93 -7.35 15.86
C ALA A 162 -5.50 -6.68 17.17
N THR A 163 -4.35 -6.00 17.15
CA THR A 163 -3.87 -5.18 18.28
C THR A 163 -3.66 -3.72 17.90
N ARG A 164 -4.00 -3.35 16.66
CA ARG A 164 -3.94 -1.99 16.12
C ARG A 164 -5.19 -1.65 15.31
N GLY A 165 -5.40 -0.36 15.09
CA GLY A 165 -6.54 0.14 14.33
C GLY A 165 -7.88 -0.15 15.00
N ARG A 166 -8.97 0.11 14.27
CA ARG A 166 -10.35 -0.11 14.76
C ARG A 166 -10.62 -1.59 15.08
N ALA A 167 -10.03 -2.50 14.32
CA ALA A 167 -10.17 -3.94 14.54
C ALA A 167 -9.75 -4.40 15.94
N SER A 168 -8.79 -3.72 16.56
CA SER A 168 -8.38 -4.04 17.94
C SER A 168 -9.47 -3.85 18.99
N PHE A 169 -10.49 -3.03 18.71
CA PHE A 169 -11.61 -2.80 19.64
C PHE A 169 -12.52 -4.03 19.78
N LEU A 170 -12.42 -4.98 18.86
CA LEU A 170 -13.20 -6.22 18.87
C LEU A 170 -12.53 -7.36 19.66
N GLY A 171 -11.27 -7.22 20.05
CA GLY A 171 -10.53 -8.26 20.76
C GLY A 171 -10.52 -9.59 19.98
N GLU A 172 -10.87 -10.69 20.64
CA GLU A 172 -10.94 -12.04 20.04
C GLU A 172 -11.91 -12.12 18.84
N ARG A 173 -12.92 -11.24 18.77
CA ARG A 173 -13.87 -11.21 17.63
C ARG A 173 -13.25 -10.71 16.32
N SER A 174 -11.98 -10.28 16.36
CA SER A 174 -11.22 -9.94 15.14
C SER A 174 -10.51 -11.14 14.50
N ILE A 175 -10.61 -12.33 15.10
CA ILE A 175 -10.06 -13.59 14.59
C ILE A 175 -11.09 -14.29 13.72
N GLY A 176 -10.66 -14.77 12.55
CA GLY A 176 -11.55 -15.32 11.51
C GLY A 176 -12.04 -14.24 10.56
#